data_AF-K2JB07-F1
#
_entry.id   AF-K2JB07-F1
#
_cell.length_a   1.000
_cell.length_b   1.000
_cell.length_c   1.000
_cell.angle_alpha   90.00
_cell.angle_beta   90.00
_cell.angle_gamma   90.00
#
_symmetry.space_group_name_H-M   'P 1'
#
loop_
_entity.id
_entity.type
_entity.pdbx_description
1 polymer ?
#
loop_
_entity_poly.entity_id
_entity_poly.type
_entity_poly.pdbx_seq_one_letter_code
_entity_poly.pdbx_strand_id
1 'polypeptide(L)'
;MMLLQLSAGQGPKECQQALVLAARQLALEASALDVTLTPVSEQGEDARSLLYALSGQGAQALVRRWQGTLLWVCQSPFRPRHGRKNWFFSGRGFAVSEPALNEGIQYKACKASGPGGQHVNKTASAIQAVHLESGLRVAVSSERSQHANKRLARALLLQKLAERQQQARDQQQRRRWQQHWELERGKPLRTFVGPGFVEK
;
A
#
# COMPACT_ATOMS: atom_id res chain seq x y z
N MET A 1 -1.42 -8.86 -6.87
CA MET A 1 -0.32 -7.88 -6.80
C MET A 1 0.10 -7.70 -5.35
N MET A 2 1.40 -7.63 -5.06
CA MET A 2 1.94 -7.39 -3.72
C MET A 2 2.92 -6.21 -3.78
N LEU A 3 3.15 -5.55 -2.65
CA LEU A 3 4.26 -4.59 -2.52
C LEU A 3 5.37 -5.19 -1.66
N LEU A 4 6.61 -4.89 -1.99
CA LEU A 4 7.78 -5.15 -1.18
C LEU A 4 8.51 -3.83 -0.93
N GLN A 5 8.66 -3.47 0.34
CA GLN A 5 9.47 -2.33 0.76
C GLN A 5 10.79 -2.83 1.32
N LEU A 6 11.90 -2.42 0.71
CA LEU A 6 13.23 -2.56 1.29
C LEU A 6 13.59 -1.27 2.04
N SER A 7 14.20 -1.38 3.21
CA SER A 7 14.41 -0.26 4.12
C SER A 7 15.76 -0.36 4.82
N ALA A 8 16.54 0.72 4.74
CA ALA A 8 17.78 0.91 5.49
C ALA A 8 17.53 1.45 6.91
N GLY A 9 16.29 1.84 7.22
CA GLY A 9 15.91 2.52 8.46
C GLY A 9 16.79 3.75 8.73
N GLN A 10 17.27 3.87 9.98
CA GLN A 10 18.23 4.90 10.39
C GLN A 10 19.70 4.52 10.13
N GLY A 11 19.94 3.51 9.29
CA GLY A 11 21.29 3.06 8.97
C GLY A 11 22.14 4.13 8.26
N PRO A 12 23.48 4.05 8.38
CA PRO A 12 24.39 4.93 7.65
C PRO A 12 24.37 4.62 6.13
N LYS A 13 25.16 5.36 5.34
CA LYS A 13 25.22 5.21 3.86
C LYS A 13 25.50 3.77 3.42
N GLU A 14 26.23 2.97 4.19
CA GLU A 14 26.45 1.55 3.91
C GLU A 14 25.15 0.74 3.83
N CYS A 15 24.14 1.09 4.64
CA CYS A 15 22.84 0.42 4.60
C CYS A 15 22.01 0.86 3.39
N GLN A 16 22.18 2.09 2.89
CA GLN A 16 21.55 2.57 1.65
C GLN A 16 22.17 1.86 0.45
N GLN A 17 23.50 1.72 0.42
CA GLN A 17 24.19 0.91 -0.58
C GLN A 17 23.71 -0.55 -0.58
N ALA A 18 23.45 -1.13 0.60
CA ALA A 18 22.89 -2.47 0.72
C ALA A 18 21.53 -2.58 0.01
N LEU A 19 20.70 -1.52 0.01
CA LEU A 19 19.43 -1.53 -0.72
C LEU A 19 19.62 -1.56 -2.24
N VAL A 20 20.60 -0.81 -2.76
CA VAL A 20 20.92 -0.81 -4.20
C VAL A 20 21.37 -2.19 -4.65
N LEU A 21 22.23 -2.85 -3.86
CA LEU A 21 22.69 -4.20 -4.14
C LEU A 21 21.54 -5.23 -4.00
N ALA A 22 20.73 -5.10 -2.95
CA ALA A 22 19.55 -5.93 -2.73
C ALA A 22 18.54 -5.80 -3.88
N ALA A 23 18.32 -4.59 -4.41
CA ALA A 23 17.41 -4.35 -5.53
C ALA A 23 17.87 -5.08 -6.80
N ARG A 24 19.18 -5.07 -7.09
CA ARG A 24 19.74 -5.82 -8.23
C ARG A 24 19.53 -7.33 -8.06
N GLN A 25 19.83 -7.85 -6.87
CA GLN A 25 19.65 -9.27 -6.56
C GLN A 25 18.16 -9.67 -6.60
N LEU A 26 17.28 -8.82 -6.08
CA LEU A 26 15.83 -9.00 -6.14
C LEU A 26 15.32 -9.05 -7.58
N ALA A 27 15.85 -8.22 -8.48
CA ALA A 27 15.48 -8.24 -9.89
C ALA A 27 15.89 -9.54 -10.59
N LEU A 28 17.08 -10.08 -10.28
CA LEU A 28 17.53 -11.38 -10.78
C LEU A 28 16.60 -12.51 -10.30
N GLU A 29 16.30 -12.55 -9.00
CA GLU A 29 15.39 -13.56 -8.42
C GLU A 29 13.96 -13.45 -8.98
N ALA A 30 13.47 -12.24 -9.24
CA ALA A 30 12.16 -12.03 -9.84
C ALA A 30 12.10 -12.54 -11.28
N SER A 31 13.12 -12.24 -12.09
CA SER A 31 13.20 -12.75 -13.45
C SER A 31 13.27 -14.27 -13.48
N ALA A 32 13.95 -14.91 -12.51
CA ALA A 32 14.02 -16.37 -12.41
C ALA A 32 12.69 -17.02 -11.97
N LEU A 33 11.77 -16.25 -11.38
CA LEU A 33 10.47 -16.73 -10.89
C LEU A 33 9.28 -16.21 -11.73
N ASP A 34 9.56 -15.64 -12.92
CA ASP A 34 8.56 -15.00 -13.79
C ASP A 34 7.69 -13.96 -13.06
N VAL A 35 8.32 -13.20 -12.15
CA VAL A 35 7.69 -12.11 -11.40
C VAL A 35 8.04 -10.78 -12.04
N THR A 36 7.01 -10.00 -12.40
CA THR A 36 7.19 -8.61 -12.84
C THR A 36 7.43 -7.71 -11.64
N LEU A 37 8.56 -7.02 -11.62
CA LEU A 37 8.91 -5.98 -10.65
C LEU A 37 8.71 -4.59 -11.26
N THR A 38 7.86 -3.78 -10.65
CA THR A 38 7.63 -2.38 -11.03
C THR A 38 8.02 -1.46 -9.87
N PRO A 39 8.98 -0.53 -10.03
CA PRO A 39 9.30 0.44 -8.98
C PRO A 39 8.13 1.40 -8.75
N VAL A 40 7.78 1.60 -7.48
CA VAL A 40 6.68 2.49 -7.05
C VAL A 40 7.23 3.76 -6.38
N SER A 41 8.41 3.69 -5.76
CA SER A 41 9.13 4.86 -5.25
C SER A 41 10.28 5.25 -6.18
N GLU A 42 10.70 6.51 -6.09
CA GLU A 42 11.94 6.98 -6.71
C GLU A 42 13.12 6.11 -6.31
N GLN A 43 13.98 5.84 -7.29
CA GLN A 43 15.20 5.07 -7.15
C GLN A 43 16.37 6.04 -7.12
N GLY A 44 17.34 5.83 -6.23
CA GLY A 44 18.52 6.69 -6.14
C GLY A 44 19.56 6.09 -5.19
N GLU A 45 20.82 6.48 -5.36
CA GLU A 45 21.93 5.93 -4.56
C GLU A 45 21.83 6.31 -3.08
N ASP A 46 21.23 7.46 -2.75
CA ASP A 46 21.01 7.90 -1.37
C ASP A 46 19.60 7.52 -0.82
N ALA A 47 18.86 6.66 -1.54
CA ALA A 47 17.51 6.26 -1.11
C ALA A 47 17.56 5.42 0.19
N ARG A 48 16.77 5.82 1.19
CA ARG A 48 16.65 5.09 2.47
C ARG A 48 15.60 3.98 2.46
N SER A 49 14.72 3.99 1.46
CA SER A 49 13.70 2.98 1.25
C SER A 49 13.41 2.83 -0.23
N LEU A 50 13.24 1.61 -0.69
CA LEU A 50 12.82 1.27 -2.04
C LEU A 50 11.50 0.52 -1.95
N LEU A 51 10.53 0.89 -2.78
CA LEU A 51 9.24 0.23 -2.86
C LEU A 51 9.03 -0.33 -4.26
N TYR A 52 8.75 -1.62 -4.33
CA TYR A 52 8.40 -2.30 -5.56
C TYR A 52 7.01 -2.92 -5.48
N ALA A 53 6.32 -2.91 -6.60
CA ALA A 53 5.14 -3.72 -6.86
C ALA A 53 5.56 -5.00 -7.60
N LEU A 54 5.02 -6.13 -7.13
CA LEU A 54 5.31 -7.47 -7.60
C LEU A 54 4.01 -8.10 -8.13
N SER A 55 4.07 -8.59 -9.36
CA SER A 55 2.97 -9.25 -10.05
C SER A 55 3.45 -10.56 -10.67
N GLY A 56 2.61 -11.61 -10.61
CA GLY A 56 2.96 -12.96 -11.06
C GLY A 56 2.71 -14.01 -9.96
N GLN A 57 2.68 -15.28 -10.34
CA GLN A 57 2.42 -16.39 -9.41
C GLN A 57 3.53 -16.54 -8.36
N GLY A 58 4.79 -16.29 -8.75
CA GLY A 58 5.95 -16.32 -7.85
C GLY A 58 6.05 -15.15 -6.86
N ALA A 59 5.21 -14.11 -6.98
CA ALA A 59 5.36 -12.88 -6.21
C ALA A 59 5.31 -13.13 -4.69
N GLN A 60 4.41 -13.99 -4.23
CA GLN A 60 4.29 -14.28 -2.81
C GLN A 60 5.51 -15.03 -2.26
N ALA A 61 6.05 -15.98 -3.02
CA ALA A 61 7.25 -16.72 -2.64
C ALA A 61 8.46 -15.78 -2.56
N LEU A 62 8.60 -14.89 -3.55
CA LEU A 62 9.66 -13.89 -3.57
C LEU A 62 9.56 -12.93 -2.38
N VAL A 63 8.37 -12.38 -2.09
CA VAL A 63 8.17 -11.52 -0.91
C VAL A 63 8.58 -12.24 0.38
N ARG A 64 8.19 -13.50 0.56
CA ARG A 64 8.54 -14.28 1.77
C ARG A 64 10.05 -14.44 1.95
N ARG A 65 10.81 -14.62 0.87
CA ARG A 65 12.28 -14.72 0.90
C ARG A 65 12.94 -13.42 1.37
N TRP A 66 12.38 -12.28 1.00
CA TRP A 66 12.95 -10.95 1.28
C TRP A 66 12.33 -10.29 2.52
N GLN A 67 11.30 -10.88 3.11
CA GLN A 67 10.60 -10.32 4.26
C GLN A 67 11.33 -10.65 5.57
N GLY A 68 11.74 -9.61 6.30
CA GLY A 68 12.42 -9.72 7.59
C GLY A 68 13.69 -8.87 7.63
N THR A 69 14.52 -9.14 8.63
CA THR A 69 15.84 -8.51 8.76
C THR A 69 16.84 -9.20 7.85
N LEU A 70 17.61 -8.40 7.11
CA LEU A 70 18.63 -8.85 6.17
C LEU A 70 19.97 -8.21 6.56
N LEU A 71 21.06 -8.94 6.35
CA LEU A 71 22.40 -8.49 6.73
C LEU A 71 23.31 -8.49 5.52
N TRP A 72 24.01 -7.38 5.31
CA TRP A 72 25.16 -7.30 4.42
C TRP A 72 26.45 -7.17 5.24
N VAL A 73 27.38 -8.11 5.05
CA VAL A 73 28.69 -8.14 5.70
C VAL A 73 29.76 -7.72 4.72
N CYS A 74 30.24 -6.49 4.83
CA CYS A 74 31.28 -5.94 3.96
C CYS A 74 32.06 -4.84 4.69
N GLN A 75 33.34 -4.66 4.37
CA GLN A 75 34.06 -3.46 4.80
C GLN A 75 33.39 -2.22 4.20
N SER A 76 33.30 -1.14 4.98
CA SER A 76 32.61 0.06 4.51
C SER A 76 33.28 0.62 3.24
N PRO A 77 32.54 0.78 2.12
CA PRO A 77 33.05 1.44 0.92
C PRO A 77 33.21 2.96 1.12
N PHE A 78 32.46 3.54 2.08
CA PHE A 78 32.47 4.99 2.35
C PHE A 78 33.46 5.38 3.46
N ARG A 79 33.82 4.44 4.33
CA ARG A 79 34.72 4.65 5.47
C ARG A 79 35.75 3.50 5.54
N PRO A 80 36.79 3.52 4.69
CA PRO A 80 37.72 2.38 4.55
C PRO A 80 38.43 1.97 5.83
N ARG A 81 38.69 2.91 6.75
CA ARG A 81 39.38 2.66 8.04
C ARG A 81 38.44 2.25 9.18
N HIS A 82 37.14 2.15 8.92
CA HIS A 82 36.16 1.86 9.96
C HIS A 82 36.01 0.35 10.19
N GLY A 83 36.08 -0.10 11.45
CA GLY A 83 36.10 -1.53 11.79
C GLY A 83 34.78 -2.28 11.65
N ARG A 84 33.64 -1.57 11.62
CA ARG A 84 32.32 -2.21 11.47
C ARG A 84 32.15 -2.79 10.06
N LYS A 85 31.64 -4.02 9.99
CA LYS A 85 31.36 -4.72 8.74
C LYS A 85 29.89 -5.14 8.56
N ASN A 86 29.08 -5.04 9.62
CA ASN A 86 27.69 -5.52 9.61
C ASN A 86 26.71 -4.37 9.35
N TRP A 87 26.03 -4.45 8.20
CA TRP A 87 25.06 -3.48 7.71
C TRP A 87 23.69 -4.14 7.61
N PHE A 88 22.77 -3.75 8.50
CA PHE A 88 21.42 -4.32 8.54
C PHE A 88 20.46 -3.48 7.71
N PHE A 89 19.59 -4.16 6.98
CA PHE A 89 18.46 -3.59 6.28
C PHE A 89 17.27 -4.55 6.44
N SER A 90 16.08 -4.16 5.99
CA SER A 90 14.88 -5.00 6.13
C SER A 90 14.03 -4.99 4.88
N GLY A 91 13.30 -6.07 4.66
CA GLY A 91 12.23 -6.14 3.68
C GLY A 91 10.89 -6.37 4.37
N ARG A 92 9.84 -5.71 3.89
CA ARG A 92 8.46 -5.94 4.37
C ARG A 92 7.50 -6.04 3.19
N GLY A 93 6.73 -7.12 3.19
CA GLY A 93 5.66 -7.37 2.24
C GLY A 93 4.35 -6.72 2.66
N PHE A 94 3.62 -6.14 1.70
CA PHE A 94 2.27 -5.65 1.91
C PHE A 94 1.34 -6.24 0.85
N ALA A 95 0.21 -6.79 1.28
CA ALA A 95 -0.86 -7.10 0.36
C ALA A 95 -1.48 -5.79 -0.14
N VAL A 96 -1.64 -5.67 -1.46
CA VAL A 96 -2.47 -4.61 -2.04
C VAL A 96 -3.86 -5.20 -2.19
N SER A 97 -4.80 -4.68 -1.41
CA SER A 97 -6.22 -4.84 -1.72
C SER A 97 -6.61 -3.60 -2.49
N GLU A 98 -6.80 -3.73 -3.80
CA GLU A 98 -7.58 -2.74 -4.52
C GLU A 98 -9.04 -3.06 -4.24
N PRO A 99 -9.78 -2.24 -3.46
CA PRO A 99 -11.22 -2.37 -3.48
C PRO A 99 -11.65 -2.06 -4.91
N ALA A 100 -12.18 -3.07 -5.59
CA ALA A 100 -12.75 -2.87 -6.90
C ALA A 100 -13.82 -1.78 -6.78
N LEU A 101 -13.73 -0.74 -7.60
CA LEU A 101 -14.82 0.22 -7.79
C LEU A 101 -15.84 -0.46 -8.72
N ASN A 102 -16.42 -1.58 -8.27
CA ASN A 102 -17.40 -2.27 -9.07
C ASN A 102 -18.74 -1.55 -8.92
N GLU A 103 -19.40 -1.32 -10.05
CA GLU A 103 -20.72 -0.71 -10.09
C GLU A 103 -21.77 -1.62 -9.42
N GLY A 104 -22.06 -1.35 -8.16
CA GLY A 104 -23.02 -2.12 -7.35
C GLY A 104 -23.85 -1.23 -6.42
N ILE A 105 -24.48 -0.18 -6.96
CA ILE A 105 -25.31 0.74 -6.17
C ILE A 105 -26.78 0.36 -6.29
N GLN A 106 -27.38 -0.05 -5.18
CA GLN A 106 -28.82 -0.22 -5.05
C GLN A 106 -29.48 1.08 -4.59
N TYR A 107 -30.61 1.42 -5.22
CA TYR A 107 -31.40 2.60 -4.86
C TYR A 107 -32.77 2.16 -4.34
N LYS A 108 -33.16 2.68 -3.18
CA LYS A 108 -34.49 2.48 -2.60
C LYS A 108 -35.17 3.83 -2.43
N ALA A 109 -36.35 3.98 -3.04
CA ALA A 109 -37.21 5.13 -2.80
C ALA A 109 -37.87 5.01 -1.43
N CYS A 110 -37.83 6.11 -0.67
CA CYS A 110 -38.36 6.21 0.68
C CYS A 110 -39.24 7.45 0.80
N LYS A 111 -40.14 7.46 1.77
CA LYS A 111 -40.83 8.70 2.16
C LYS A 111 -39.84 9.58 2.91
N ALA A 112 -39.85 10.88 2.63
CA ALA A 112 -39.04 11.82 3.38
C ALA A 112 -39.54 11.89 4.84
N SER A 113 -38.63 11.80 5.81
CA SER A 113 -38.94 11.98 7.23
C SER A 113 -38.50 13.38 7.66
N GLY A 114 -39.44 14.25 8.00
CA GLY A 114 -39.16 15.60 8.49
C GLY A 114 -40.42 16.45 8.64
N PRO A 115 -40.35 17.62 9.30
CA PRO A 115 -41.48 18.55 9.43
C PRO A 115 -41.79 19.18 8.06
N GLY A 116 -42.53 18.45 7.23
CA GLY A 116 -42.96 18.87 5.90
C GLY A 116 -44.48 18.81 5.75
N GLY A 117 -45.03 19.65 4.87
CA GLY A 117 -46.47 19.67 4.56
C GLY A 117 -46.97 18.37 3.92
N GLN A 118 -48.29 18.25 3.72
CA GLN A 118 -48.96 17.02 3.24
C GLN A 118 -48.33 16.42 1.96
N HIS A 119 -47.74 17.24 1.09
CA HIS A 119 -47.08 16.81 -0.14
C HIS A 119 -45.73 16.08 0.09
N VAL A 120 -44.99 16.45 1.14
CA VAL A 120 -43.70 15.83 1.50
C VAL A 120 -43.90 14.45 2.12
N ASN A 121 -45.00 14.26 2.86
CA ASN A 121 -45.29 13.01 3.56
C ASN A 121 -45.96 11.95 2.66
N LYS A 122 -46.58 12.36 1.54
CA LYS A 122 -47.25 11.44 0.59
C LYS A 122 -46.30 10.94 -0.52
N THR A 123 -45.37 11.75 -0.98
CA THR A 123 -44.52 11.43 -2.14
C THR A 123 -43.22 10.75 -1.71
N ALA A 124 -42.91 9.57 -2.29
CA ALA A 124 -41.67 8.83 -2.04
C ALA A 124 -40.49 9.42 -2.83
N SER A 125 -40.21 10.72 -2.64
CA SER A 125 -39.15 11.44 -3.35
C SER A 125 -37.76 11.21 -2.77
N ALA A 126 -37.64 10.77 -1.52
CA ALA A 126 -36.35 10.51 -0.89
C ALA A 126 -35.70 9.25 -1.47
N ILE A 127 -34.38 9.27 -1.64
CA ILE A 127 -33.62 8.14 -2.16
C ILE A 127 -32.57 7.71 -1.13
N GLN A 128 -32.59 6.41 -0.81
CA GLN A 128 -31.50 5.74 -0.13
C GLN A 128 -30.66 5.00 -1.17
N ALA A 129 -29.37 5.30 -1.24
CA ALA A 129 -28.40 4.59 -2.07
C ALA A 129 -27.48 3.75 -1.19
N VAL A 130 -27.24 2.49 -1.57
CA VAL A 130 -26.36 1.56 -0.86
C VAL A 130 -25.37 0.96 -1.84
N HIS A 131 -24.08 1.08 -1.54
CA HIS A 131 -23.04 0.34 -2.24
C HIS A 131 -22.93 -1.06 -1.65
N LEU A 132 -23.28 -2.08 -2.43
CA LEU A 132 -23.41 -3.46 -1.96
C LEU A 132 -22.11 -4.00 -1.38
N GLU A 133 -20.99 -3.80 -2.07
CA GLU A 133 -19.71 -4.38 -1.67
C GLU A 133 -19.11 -3.73 -0.42
N SER A 134 -19.28 -2.41 -0.27
CA SER A 134 -18.68 -1.68 0.85
C SER A 134 -19.63 -1.50 2.05
N GLY A 135 -20.92 -1.79 1.86
CA GLY A 135 -21.99 -1.56 2.83
C GLY A 135 -22.31 -0.07 3.10
N LEU A 136 -21.65 0.86 2.40
CA LEU A 136 -21.88 2.30 2.59
C LEU A 136 -23.28 2.68 2.11
N ARG A 137 -23.97 3.46 2.94
CA ARG A 137 -25.32 3.96 2.66
C ARG A 137 -25.37 5.48 2.75
N VAL A 138 -26.13 6.09 1.86
CA VAL A 138 -26.45 7.52 1.87
C VAL A 138 -27.94 7.68 1.65
N ALA A 139 -28.57 8.62 2.34
CA ALA A 139 -29.96 9.00 2.12
C ALA A 139 -30.02 10.47 1.72
N VAL A 140 -30.80 10.80 0.69
CA VAL A 140 -30.99 12.17 0.19
C VAL A 140 -32.47 12.46 0.01
N SER A 141 -32.91 13.59 0.55
CA SER A 141 -34.30 14.07 0.47
C SER A 141 -34.37 15.59 0.26
N SER A 142 -33.27 16.23 -0.17
CA SER A 142 -33.18 17.68 -0.30
C SER A 142 -34.01 18.22 -1.46
N GLU A 143 -34.16 17.45 -2.54
CA GLU A 143 -34.88 17.87 -3.74
C GLU A 143 -36.31 17.36 -3.75
N ARG A 144 -37.18 18.08 -4.46
CA ARG A 144 -38.58 17.66 -4.67
C ARG A 144 -38.69 16.48 -5.64
N SER A 145 -37.74 16.38 -6.59
CA SER A 145 -37.71 15.32 -7.61
C SER A 145 -36.88 14.11 -7.16
N GLN A 146 -37.46 12.92 -7.29
CA GLN A 146 -36.79 11.65 -7.04
C GLN A 146 -35.53 11.47 -7.92
N HIS A 147 -35.58 11.90 -9.18
CA HIS A 147 -34.44 11.79 -10.11
C HIS A 147 -33.28 12.67 -9.67
N ALA A 148 -33.57 13.88 -9.17
CA ALA A 148 -32.57 14.79 -8.63
C ALA A 148 -31.94 14.22 -7.35
N ASN A 149 -32.77 13.69 -6.44
CA ASN A 149 -32.29 12.99 -5.23
C ASN A 149 -31.44 11.75 -5.56
N LYS A 150 -31.80 10.98 -6.60
CA LYS A 150 -31.01 9.82 -7.06
C LYS A 150 -29.62 10.23 -7.54
N ARG A 151 -29.53 11.30 -8.35
CA ARG A 151 -28.24 11.86 -8.82
C ARG A 151 -27.37 12.32 -7.65
N LEU A 152 -27.93 13.07 -6.72
CA LEU A 152 -27.23 13.55 -5.53
C LEU A 152 -26.76 12.39 -4.64
N ALA A 153 -27.62 11.39 -4.42
CA ALA A 153 -27.28 10.20 -3.64
C ALA A 153 -26.11 9.42 -4.27
N ARG A 154 -26.08 9.29 -5.60
CA ARG A 154 -24.95 8.70 -6.32
C ARG A 154 -23.67 9.50 -6.11
N ALA A 155 -23.72 10.82 -6.31
CA ALA A 155 -22.55 11.69 -6.18
C ALA A 155 -21.95 11.63 -4.76
N LEU A 156 -22.78 11.76 -3.73
CA LEU A 156 -22.35 11.66 -2.33
C LEU A 156 -21.80 10.28 -1.99
N LEU A 157 -22.40 9.21 -2.50
CA LEU A 157 -21.94 7.84 -2.26
C LEU A 157 -20.56 7.62 -2.90
N LEU A 158 -20.35 8.08 -4.13
CA LEU A 158 -19.05 8.03 -4.81
C LEU A 158 -17.99 8.86 -4.09
N GLN A 159 -18.34 10.06 -3.62
CA GLN A 159 -17.43 10.89 -2.82
C GLN A 159 -16.99 10.15 -1.55
N LYS A 160 -17.92 9.57 -0.79
CA LYS A 160 -17.59 8.79 0.42
C LYS A 160 -16.74 7.56 0.12
N LEU A 161 -16.98 6.89 -1.01
CA LEU A 161 -16.14 5.77 -1.45
C LEU A 161 -14.71 6.22 -1.72
N ALA A 162 -14.54 7.34 -2.43
CA ALA A 162 -13.23 7.93 -2.70
C ALA A 162 -12.51 8.35 -1.41
N GLU A 163 -13.21 9.01 -0.49
CA GLU A 163 -12.68 9.39 0.83
C GLU A 163 -12.22 8.18 1.62
N ARG A 164 -13.04 7.11 1.68
CA ARG A 164 -12.67 5.85 2.36
C ARG A 164 -11.44 5.19 1.72
N GLN A 165 -11.35 5.21 0.39
CA GLN A 165 -10.19 4.69 -0.32
C GLN A 165 -8.93 5.52 -0.02
N GLN A 166 -9.04 6.84 0.00
CA GLN A 166 -7.93 7.72 0.34
C GLN A 166 -7.46 7.48 1.78
N GLN A 167 -8.39 7.41 2.74
CA GLN A 167 -8.06 7.10 4.13
C GLN A 167 -7.35 5.74 4.27
N ALA A 168 -7.78 4.72 3.52
CA ALA A 168 -7.12 3.42 3.52
C ALA A 168 -5.69 3.51 2.97
N ARG A 169 -5.47 4.25 1.87
CA ARG A 169 -4.14 4.51 1.30
C ARG A 169 -3.25 5.26 2.30
N ASP A 170 -3.77 6.30 2.94
CA ASP A 170 -3.03 7.08 3.93
C ASP A 170 -2.65 6.24 5.16
N GLN A 171 -3.57 5.39 5.64
CA GLN A 171 -3.28 4.44 6.71
C GLN A 171 -2.18 3.46 6.31
N GLN A 172 -2.23 2.92 5.10
CA GLN A 172 -1.18 2.01 4.60
C GLN A 172 0.16 2.73 4.48
N GLN A 173 0.17 3.98 4.00
CA GLN A 173 1.39 4.80 3.96
C GLN A 173 1.96 5.08 5.35
N ARG A 174 1.11 5.45 6.32
CA ARG A 174 1.52 5.66 7.72
C ARG A 174 2.11 4.38 8.34
N ARG A 175 1.49 3.22 8.11
CA ARG A 175 2.03 1.93 8.55
C ARG A 175 3.39 1.66 7.94
N ARG A 176 3.54 1.82 6.61
CA ARG A 176 4.82 1.67 5.92
C ARG A 176 5.91 2.59 6.48
N TRP A 177 5.55 3.83 6.78
CA TRP A 177 6.44 4.81 7.39
C TRP A 177 6.88 4.38 8.80
N GLN A 178 5.96 4.01 9.68
CA GLN A 178 6.29 3.53 11.03
C GLN A 178 7.24 2.32 10.98
N GLN A 179 6.94 1.38 10.09
CA GLN A 179 7.73 0.16 9.92
C GLN A 179 9.13 0.41 9.34
N HIS A 180 9.33 1.49 8.58
CA HIS A 180 10.66 1.92 8.15
C HIS A 180 11.56 2.25 9.36
N TRP A 181 10.99 2.80 10.43
CA TRP A 181 11.72 3.17 11.64
C TRP A 181 11.96 2.01 12.61
N GLU A 182 11.09 1.00 12.62
CA GLU A 182 11.15 -0.19 13.50
C GLU A 182 12.10 -1.28 12.98
N LEU A 183 13.31 -0.90 12.51
CA LEU A 183 14.26 -1.88 12.01
C LEU A 183 14.91 -2.66 13.17
N GLU A 184 14.55 -3.93 13.30
CA GLU A 184 15.18 -4.84 14.27
C GLU A 184 16.60 -5.21 13.84
N ARG A 185 17.57 -4.88 14.69
CA ARG A 185 18.98 -5.19 14.47
C ARG A 185 19.31 -6.52 15.14
N GLY A 186 19.35 -7.60 14.37
CA GLY A 186 19.65 -8.96 14.85
C GLY A 186 18.89 -10.04 14.08
N LYS A 187 19.26 -11.31 14.29
CA LYS A 187 18.63 -12.49 13.68
C LYS A 187 18.33 -12.32 12.17
N PRO A 188 19.36 -12.09 11.33
CA PRO A 188 19.12 -11.90 9.90
C PRO A 188 18.57 -13.18 9.28
N LEU A 189 17.49 -13.04 8.51
CA LEU A 189 16.90 -14.11 7.71
C LEU A 189 17.84 -14.52 6.59
N ARG A 190 18.45 -13.53 5.93
CA ARG A 190 19.46 -13.74 4.87
C ARG A 190 20.69 -12.90 5.16
N THR A 191 21.83 -13.47 4.85
CA THR A 191 23.13 -12.81 5.00
C THR A 191 23.84 -12.79 3.65
N PHE A 192 24.28 -11.60 3.25
CA PHE A 192 25.06 -11.36 2.05
C PHE A 192 26.47 -10.94 2.47
N VAL A 193 27.48 -11.37 1.72
CA VAL A 193 28.89 -11.13 2.04
C VAL A 193 29.65 -10.49 0.88
N GLY A 194 30.64 -9.67 1.25
CA GLY A 194 31.59 -9.07 0.32
C GLY A 194 30.99 -7.98 -0.57
N PRO A 195 31.83 -7.35 -1.42
CA PRO A 195 31.41 -6.27 -2.30
C PRO A 195 30.44 -6.74 -3.40
N GLY A 196 30.50 -8.02 -3.78
CA GLY A 196 29.62 -8.63 -4.77
C GLY A 196 28.22 -8.98 -4.28
N PHE A 197 27.91 -8.76 -2.99
CA PHE A 197 26.60 -9.07 -2.40
C PHE A 197 26.19 -10.54 -2.59
N VAL A 198 27.12 -11.47 -2.37
CA VAL A 198 26.88 -12.90 -2.55
C VAL A 198 26.15 -13.44 -1.33
N GLU A 199 25.07 -14.19 -1.52
CA GLU A 199 24.35 -14.84 -0.43
C GLU A 199 25.21 -15.94 0.21
N LYS A 200 25.25 -15.97 1.55
CA LYS A 200 26.00 -16.95 2.34
C LYS A 200 25.21 -18.22 2.60
#